data_AF-A0A539DCP2-F1
#
_entry.id   AF-A0A539DCP2-F1
#
_cell.length_a   1.000
_cell.length_b   1.000
_cell.length_c   1.000
_cell.angle_alpha   90.00
_cell.angle_beta   90.00
_cell.angle_gamma   90.00
#
_symmetry.space_group_name_H-M   'P 1'
#
loop_
_entity.id
_entity.type
_entity.pdbx_description
1 polymer ?
#
loop_
_entity_poly.entity_id
_entity_poly.type
_entity_poly.pdbx_seq_one_letter_code
_entity_poly.pdbx_strand_id
1 'polypeptide(L)'
;MPFPASHPALDRALSERGYAEPTPVQSAVLEAEQGRDLLVSAQTGSGKTVAFGLALAPTLLGEAEKFAEFGAPVALVIAPTRELALQVSNELQWLYAKTGARIVSCVGGMDPKVERQALNRGCHIVVGTPGRLRDHLERGSLDLTTLQGRAR
;
A
#
# COMPACT_ATOMS: atom_id res chain seq x y z
N MET A 1 0.74 20.69 -14.65
CA MET A 1 1.99 19.93 -14.79
C MET A 1 1.74 18.55 -14.19
N PRO A 2 2.27 17.46 -14.78
CA PRO A 2 2.15 16.15 -14.14
C PRO A 2 2.89 16.15 -12.80
N PHE A 3 2.35 15.41 -11.84
CA PHE A 3 2.97 15.20 -10.54
C PHE A 3 4.41 14.66 -10.77
N PRO A 4 5.46 15.25 -10.17
CA PRO A 4 6.84 14.88 -10.48
C PRO A 4 7.18 13.49 -9.95
N ALA A 5 8.02 12.76 -10.69
CA ALA A 5 8.72 11.56 -10.23
C ALA A 5 7.85 10.44 -9.61
N SER A 6 6.62 10.27 -10.10
CA SER A 6 5.81 9.08 -9.82
C SER A 6 6.03 7.99 -10.87
N HIS A 7 5.80 6.73 -10.47
CA HIS A 7 5.69 5.63 -11.41
C HIS A 7 4.48 5.88 -12.34
N PRO A 8 4.59 5.76 -13.69
CA PRO A 8 3.56 6.19 -14.65
C PRO A 8 2.18 5.54 -14.41
N ALA A 9 2.17 4.32 -13.87
CA ALA A 9 0.97 3.60 -13.44
C ALA A 9 0.05 4.39 -12.47
N LEU A 10 0.61 5.35 -11.72
CA LEU A 10 -0.11 6.12 -10.70
C LEU A 10 -0.55 7.52 -11.17
N ASP A 11 0.01 8.01 -12.27
CA ASP A 11 -0.20 9.39 -12.74
C ASP A 11 -1.68 9.71 -12.98
N ARG A 12 -2.40 8.77 -13.59
CA ARG A 12 -3.84 8.92 -13.83
C ARG A 12 -4.63 9.00 -12.52
N ALA A 13 -4.30 8.19 -11.52
CA ALA A 13 -4.98 8.21 -10.24
C ALA A 13 -4.73 9.53 -9.48
N LEU A 14 -3.48 10.01 -9.50
CA LEU A 14 -3.09 11.31 -8.92
C LEU A 14 -3.83 12.46 -9.61
N SER A 15 -3.85 12.47 -10.94
CA SER A 15 -4.55 13.50 -11.72
C SER A 15 -6.06 13.51 -11.46
N GLU A 16 -6.71 12.34 -11.38
CA GLU A 16 -8.15 12.24 -11.07
C GLU A 16 -8.49 12.76 -9.66
N ARG A 17 -7.53 12.74 -8.72
CA ARG A 17 -7.66 13.31 -7.38
C ARG A 17 -7.20 14.76 -7.26
N GLY A 18 -6.73 15.38 -8.34
CA GLY A 18 -6.26 16.76 -8.34
C GLY A 18 -4.90 16.99 -7.67
N TYR A 19 -4.06 15.95 -7.59
CA TYR A 19 -2.69 16.09 -7.11
C TYR A 19 -1.83 16.77 -8.18
N ALA A 20 -1.56 18.06 -8.01
CA ALA A 20 -0.74 18.85 -8.92
C ALA A 20 0.74 18.90 -8.49
N GLU A 21 0.99 19.07 -7.19
CA GLU A 21 2.33 19.17 -6.61
C GLU A 21 2.44 18.29 -5.35
N PRO A 22 3.60 17.67 -5.10
CA PRO A 22 3.85 16.88 -3.91
C PRO A 22 3.89 17.75 -2.67
N THR A 23 3.36 17.24 -1.57
CA THR A 23 3.59 17.84 -0.24
C THR A 23 5.07 17.70 0.16
N PRO A 24 5.58 18.47 1.13
CA PRO A 24 6.99 18.36 1.54
C PRO A 24 7.43 16.94 1.94
N VAL A 25 6.54 16.17 2.59
CA VAL A 25 6.84 14.78 2.95
C VAL A 25 6.79 13.84 1.75
N GLN A 26 5.95 14.12 0.74
CA GLN A 26 5.92 13.34 -0.50
C GLN A 26 7.18 13.57 -1.32
N SER A 27 7.62 14.82 -1.47
CA SER A 27 8.89 15.14 -2.14
C SER A 27 10.08 14.48 -1.45
N ALA A 28 10.18 14.62 -0.12
CA ALA A 28 11.28 14.04 0.63
C ALA A 28 11.35 12.51 0.53
N VAL A 29 10.19 11.85 0.44
CA VAL A 29 10.10 10.39 0.26
C VAL A 29 10.46 9.98 -1.16
N LEU A 30 10.06 10.75 -2.18
CA LEU A 30 10.36 10.48 -3.60
C LEU A 30 11.84 10.73 -3.93
N GLU A 31 12.47 11.69 -3.26
CA GLU A 31 13.90 12.01 -3.41
C GLU A 31 14.81 11.05 -2.62
N ALA A 32 14.23 10.20 -1.77
CA ALA A 32 14.99 9.26 -0.98
C ALA A 32 15.62 8.16 -1.85
N GLU A 33 16.78 7.66 -1.43
CA GLU A 33 17.49 6.60 -2.14
C GLU A 33 16.66 5.31 -2.16
N GLN A 34 16.41 4.78 -3.36
CA GLN A 34 15.66 3.54 -3.53
C GLN A 34 16.39 2.34 -2.92
N GLY A 35 15.62 1.35 -2.46
CA GLY A 35 16.16 0.11 -1.89
C GLY A 35 16.68 0.22 -0.45
N ARG A 36 16.48 1.37 0.22
CA ARG A 36 16.80 1.55 1.64
C ARG A 36 15.53 1.66 2.50
N ASP A 37 15.68 1.28 3.78
CA ASP A 37 14.64 1.50 4.78
C ASP A 37 14.46 3.02 5.01
N LEU A 38 13.20 3.47 5.09
CA LEU A 38 12.85 4.89 5.24
C LEU A 38 12.06 5.15 6.52
N LEU A 39 12.69 5.85 7.48
CA LEU A 39 11.98 6.38 8.64
C LEU A 39 11.42 7.77 8.32
N VAL A 40 10.09 7.88 8.23
CA VAL A 40 9.42 9.15 7.90
C VAL A 40 8.68 9.70 9.13
N SER A 41 9.09 10.87 9.59
CA SER A 41 8.41 11.61 10.66
C SER A 41 7.74 12.87 10.13
N ALA A 42 6.41 12.93 10.21
CA ALA A 42 5.63 14.11 9.82
C ALA A 42 4.28 14.12 10.56
N GLN A 43 3.62 15.28 10.63
CA GLN A 43 2.30 15.42 11.25
C GLN A 43 1.22 14.62 10.51
N THR A 44 0.15 14.20 11.20
CA THR A 44 -1.06 13.66 10.56
C THR A 44 -1.61 14.65 9.52
N GLY A 45 -2.13 14.14 8.39
CA GLY A 45 -2.65 14.98 7.30
C GLY A 45 -1.59 15.51 6.33
N SER A 46 -0.30 15.27 6.56
CA SER A 46 0.79 15.69 5.65
C SER A 46 0.87 14.94 4.31
N GLY A 47 0.10 13.86 4.13
CA GLY A 47 0.12 13.05 2.91
C GLY A 47 1.10 11.87 2.94
N LYS A 48 1.58 11.46 4.13
CA LYS A 48 2.50 10.31 4.33
C LYS A 48 2.06 9.02 3.64
N THR A 49 0.77 8.68 3.71
CA THR A 49 0.27 7.43 3.12
C THR A 49 0.47 7.39 1.61
N VAL A 50 0.13 8.49 0.93
CA VAL A 50 0.38 8.63 -0.51
C VAL A 50 1.87 8.65 -0.79
N ALA A 51 2.68 9.30 0.05
CA ALA A 51 4.14 9.30 -0.08
C ALA A 51 4.71 7.86 -0.10
N PHE A 52 4.33 7.03 0.88
CA PHE A 52 4.73 5.62 0.89
C PHE A 52 4.18 4.83 -0.30
N GLY A 53 2.91 5.06 -0.66
CA GLY A 53 2.30 4.44 -1.82
C GLY A 53 3.05 4.73 -3.11
N LEU A 54 3.56 5.96 -3.28
CA LEU A 54 4.38 6.38 -4.43
C LEU A 54 5.76 5.73 -4.40
N ALA A 55 6.44 5.72 -3.24
CA ALA A 55 7.76 5.10 -3.10
C ALA A 55 7.75 3.58 -3.30
N LEU A 56 6.66 2.90 -2.97
CA LEU A 56 6.52 1.47 -3.18
C LEU A 56 6.33 1.11 -4.66
N ALA A 57 5.74 1.99 -5.47
CA ALA A 57 5.31 1.64 -6.82
C ALA A 57 6.42 1.08 -7.72
N PRO A 58 7.63 1.66 -7.79
CA PRO A 58 8.73 1.08 -8.57
C PRO A 58 9.13 -0.33 -8.12
N THR A 59 9.05 -0.63 -6.82
CA THR A 59 9.36 -1.97 -6.30
C THR A 59 8.25 -2.97 -6.66
N LEU A 60 6.99 -2.55 -6.58
CA LEU A 60 5.85 -3.44 -6.78
C LEU A 60 5.50 -3.69 -8.25
N LEU A 61 5.77 -2.71 -9.12
CA LEU A 61 5.36 -2.71 -10.52
C LEU A 61 6.55 -2.79 -11.49
N GLY A 62 7.76 -2.47 -11.05
CA GLY A 62 8.94 -2.40 -11.93
C GLY A 62 8.74 -1.32 -13.00
N GLU A 63 8.65 -1.75 -14.26
CA GLU A 63 8.33 -0.90 -15.42
C GLU A 63 6.88 -1.08 -15.91
N ALA A 64 6.12 -1.99 -15.30
CA ALA A 64 4.77 -2.34 -15.74
C ALA A 64 3.71 -1.37 -15.21
N GLU A 65 2.71 -1.03 -16.02
CA GLU A 65 1.61 -0.17 -15.54
C GLU A 65 0.51 -0.92 -14.79
N LYS A 66 0.54 -2.25 -14.82
CA LYS A 66 -0.44 -3.12 -14.18
C LYS A 66 0.22 -4.27 -13.45
N PHE A 67 -0.39 -4.71 -12.36
CA PHE A 67 0.00 -5.93 -11.69
C PHE A 67 -0.26 -7.14 -12.58
N ALA A 68 0.60 -8.14 -12.44
CA ALA A 68 0.39 -9.49 -12.99
C ALA A 68 -0.75 -10.22 -12.26
N GLU A 69 -0.98 -11.49 -12.58
CA GLU A 69 -2.04 -12.29 -11.96
C GLU A 69 -1.97 -12.32 -10.43
N PHE A 70 -3.14 -12.53 -9.81
CA PHE A 70 -3.29 -12.54 -8.37
C PHE A 70 -2.53 -13.70 -7.72
N GLY A 71 -1.80 -13.40 -6.64
CA GLY A 71 -1.06 -14.39 -5.85
C GLY A 71 -0.99 -14.01 -4.37
N ALA A 72 0.06 -14.47 -3.70
CA ALA A 72 0.39 -14.02 -2.35
C ALA A 72 0.80 -12.53 -2.37
N PRO A 73 0.52 -11.77 -1.29
CA PRO A 73 0.81 -10.34 -1.23
C PRO A 73 2.29 -10.03 -1.41
N VAL A 74 2.54 -8.96 -2.15
CA VAL A 74 3.88 -8.40 -2.38
C VAL A 74 4.17 -7.21 -1.48
N ALA A 75 3.17 -6.63 -0.81
CA ALA A 75 3.37 -5.58 0.19
C ALA A 75 2.50 -5.78 1.44
N LEU A 76 3.04 -5.39 2.60
CA LEU A 76 2.34 -5.38 3.88
C LEU A 76 2.45 -4.02 4.54
N VAL A 77 1.33 -3.44 4.96
CA VAL A 77 1.28 -2.23 5.77
C VAL A 77 0.65 -2.54 7.11
N ILE A 78 1.39 -2.25 8.18
CA ILE A 78 0.93 -2.48 9.56
C ILE A 78 0.56 -1.13 10.17
N ALA A 79 -0.68 -1.00 10.65
CA ALA A 79 -1.16 0.19 11.34
C ALA A 79 -1.59 -0.15 12.78
N PRO A 80 -1.37 0.74 13.75
CA PRO A 80 -1.64 0.47 15.17
C PRO A 80 -3.12 0.36 15.52
N THR A 81 -4.01 0.98 14.73
CA THR A 81 -5.45 0.99 14.97
C THR A 81 -6.22 0.59 13.73
N ARG A 82 -7.46 0.12 13.92
CA ARG A 82 -8.36 -0.22 12.82
C ARG A 82 -8.64 1.00 11.95
N GLU A 83 -8.88 2.14 12.58
CA GLU A 83 -9.24 3.39 11.92
C GLU A 83 -8.10 3.83 10.99
N LEU A 84 -6.85 3.79 11.47
CA LEU A 84 -5.70 4.14 10.67
C LEU A 84 -5.44 3.10 9.56
N ALA A 85 -5.61 1.81 9.83
CA ALA A 85 -5.51 0.76 8.80
C ALA A 85 -6.52 0.98 7.67
N LEU A 86 -7.77 1.33 8.00
CA LEU A 86 -8.80 1.59 7.00
C LEU A 86 -8.53 2.88 6.23
N GLN A 87 -8.06 3.93 6.89
CA GLN A 87 -7.62 5.16 6.22
C GLN A 87 -6.50 4.86 5.21
N VAL A 88 -5.49 4.09 5.63
CA VAL A 88 -4.38 3.68 4.75
C VAL A 88 -4.89 2.86 3.57
N SER A 89 -5.74 1.86 3.83
CA SER A 89 -6.33 1.03 2.79
C SER A 89 -7.10 1.86 1.76
N ASN A 90 -7.90 2.84 2.20
CA ASN A 90 -8.67 3.70 1.32
C ASN A 90 -7.78 4.57 0.42
N GLU A 91 -6.68 5.11 0.96
CA GLU A 91 -5.71 5.87 0.18
C GLU A 91 -5.05 5.01 -0.90
N LEU A 92 -4.59 3.81 -0.53
CA LEU A 92 -3.95 2.89 -1.48
C LEU A 92 -4.94 2.38 -2.54
N GLN A 93 -6.21 2.17 -2.18
CA GLN A 93 -7.25 1.70 -3.11
C GLN A 93 -7.43 2.64 -4.29
N TRP A 94 -7.54 3.95 -4.06
CA TRP A 94 -7.68 4.87 -5.18
C TRP A 94 -6.36 5.09 -5.90
N LEU A 95 -5.24 5.15 -5.17
CA LEU A 95 -3.92 5.40 -5.74
C LEU A 95 -3.56 4.33 -6.76
N TYR A 96 -3.81 3.07 -6.42
CA TYR A 96 -3.50 1.92 -7.27
C TYR A 96 -4.67 1.45 -8.14
N ALA A 97 -5.81 2.15 -8.17
CA ALA A 97 -7.03 1.70 -8.85
C ALA A 97 -6.83 1.36 -10.34
N LYS A 98 -5.93 2.07 -11.03
CA LYS A 98 -5.66 1.89 -12.47
C LYS A 98 -4.69 0.75 -12.77
N THR A 99 -4.01 0.23 -11.75
CA THR A 99 -2.98 -0.81 -11.86
C THR A 99 -3.55 -2.23 -11.79
N GLY A 100 -4.83 -2.38 -11.42
CA GLY A 100 -5.42 -3.69 -11.11
C GLY A 100 -5.05 -4.24 -9.73
N ALA A 101 -4.40 -3.43 -8.88
CA ALA A 101 -4.07 -3.84 -7.52
C ALA A 101 -5.32 -4.28 -6.75
N ARG A 102 -5.10 -5.26 -5.86
CA ARG A 102 -6.12 -5.80 -4.98
C ARG A 102 -5.60 -5.63 -3.57
N ILE A 103 -6.30 -4.81 -2.81
CA ILE A 103 -5.88 -4.40 -1.48
C ILE A 103 -6.86 -5.00 -0.49
N VAL A 104 -6.35 -5.76 0.47
CA VAL A 104 -7.15 -6.41 1.50
C VAL A 104 -6.82 -5.78 2.84
N SER A 105 -7.86 -5.37 3.58
CA SER A 105 -7.72 -4.93 4.95
C SER A 105 -7.99 -6.08 5.94
N CYS A 106 -7.15 -6.20 6.95
CA CYS A 106 -7.25 -7.20 8.02
C CYS A 106 -7.27 -6.50 9.38
N VAL A 107 -8.46 -6.28 9.94
CA VAL A 107 -8.62 -5.45 11.16
C VAL A 107 -9.61 -6.05 12.15
N GLY A 108 -9.39 -5.80 13.44
CA GLY A 108 -10.29 -6.25 14.51
C GLY A 108 -11.73 -5.73 14.34
N GLY A 109 -12.72 -6.53 14.76
CA GLY A 109 -14.14 -6.15 14.70
C GLY A 109 -14.81 -6.31 13.33
N MET A 110 -14.06 -6.70 12.29
CA MET A 110 -14.61 -7.18 11.00
C MET A 110 -14.68 -8.71 10.97
N ASP A 111 -15.54 -9.27 10.10
CA ASP A 111 -15.72 -10.72 9.94
C ASP A 111 -14.44 -11.36 9.35
N PRO A 112 -13.72 -12.19 10.14
CA PRO A 112 -12.49 -12.84 9.67
C PRO A 112 -12.72 -13.79 8.49
N LYS A 113 -13.95 -14.28 8.27
CA LYS A 113 -14.28 -15.14 7.14
C LYS A 113 -14.25 -14.37 5.83
N VAL A 114 -14.74 -13.13 5.82
CA VAL A 114 -14.71 -12.25 4.64
C VAL A 114 -13.27 -11.91 4.29
N GLU A 115 -12.47 -11.55 5.30
CA GLU A 115 -11.04 -11.28 5.14
C GLU A 115 -10.30 -12.51 4.58
N ARG A 116 -10.53 -13.68 5.17
CA ARG A 116 -9.95 -14.95 4.70
C ARG A 116 -10.33 -15.27 3.25
N GLN A 117 -11.60 -15.09 2.88
CA GLN A 117 -12.03 -15.29 1.50
C GLN A 117 -11.37 -14.30 0.55
N ALA A 118 -11.17 -13.05 0.98
CA ALA A 118 -10.51 -12.04 0.18
C ALA A 118 -9.01 -12.35 -0.02
N LEU A 119 -8.33 -12.82 1.03
CA LEU A 119 -6.94 -13.28 0.99
C LEU A 119 -6.77 -14.53 0.11
N ASN A 120 -7.65 -15.53 0.26
CA ASN A 120 -7.62 -16.76 -0.54
C ASN A 120 -7.85 -16.52 -2.04
N ARG A 121 -8.54 -15.44 -2.42
CA ARG A 121 -8.69 -15.02 -3.82
C ARG A 121 -7.42 -14.38 -4.40
N GLY A 122 -6.40 -14.17 -3.57
CA GLY A 122 -5.19 -13.44 -3.90
C GLY A 122 -5.33 -11.93 -3.64
N CYS A 123 -4.21 -11.29 -3.32
CA CYS A 123 -4.12 -9.85 -3.17
C CYS A 123 -2.69 -9.37 -3.41
N HIS A 124 -2.52 -8.09 -3.73
CA HIS A 124 -1.22 -7.49 -3.99
C HIS A 124 -0.66 -6.80 -2.73
N ILE A 125 -1.55 -6.12 -1.99
CA ILE A 125 -1.18 -5.38 -0.78
C ILE A 125 -2.14 -5.76 0.34
N VAL A 126 -1.58 -6.04 1.52
CA VAL A 126 -2.35 -6.23 2.75
C VAL A 126 -2.12 -5.04 3.68
N VAL A 127 -3.19 -4.52 4.25
CA VAL A 127 -3.15 -3.49 5.28
C VAL A 127 -3.83 -4.02 6.54
N GLY A 128 -3.21 -3.97 7.71
CA GLY A 128 -3.86 -4.53 8.89
C GLY A 128 -3.30 -4.12 10.24
N THR A 129 -4.01 -4.53 11.28
CA THR A 129 -3.55 -4.37 12.67
C THR A 129 -2.73 -5.59 13.10
N PRO A 130 -1.72 -5.43 13.98
CA PRO A 130 -0.82 -6.52 14.36
C PRO A 130 -1.54 -7.79 14.80
N GLY A 131 -2.56 -7.66 15.65
CA GLY A 131 -3.33 -8.81 16.16
C GLY A 131 -4.05 -9.57 15.05
N ARG A 132 -4.80 -8.88 14.17
CA ARG A 132 -5.56 -9.55 13.12
C ARG A 132 -4.67 -10.14 12.03
N LEU A 133 -3.57 -9.49 11.69
CA LEU A 133 -2.56 -10.03 10.77
C LEU A 133 -1.95 -11.33 11.33
N ARG A 134 -1.58 -11.32 12.62
CA ARG A 134 -1.08 -12.53 13.29
C ARG A 134 -2.12 -13.66 13.26
N ASP A 135 -3.38 -13.36 13.55
CA ASP A 135 -4.44 -14.37 13.50
C ASP A 135 -4.55 -15.03 12.11
N HIS A 136 -4.41 -14.25 11.03
CA HIS A 136 -4.45 -14.80 9.67
C HIS A 136 -3.20 -15.62 9.31
N LEU A 137 -2.02 -15.22 9.80
CA LEU A 137 -0.77 -15.96 9.63
C LEU A 137 -0.84 -17.32 10.35
N GLU A 138 -1.23 -17.32 11.63
CA GLU A 138 -1.34 -18.53 12.44
C GLU A 138 -2.37 -19.53 11.87
N ARG A 139 -3.41 -19.02 11.21
CA ARG A 139 -4.44 -19.83 10.55
C ARG A 139 -4.10 -20.24 9.12
N GLY A 140 -2.93 -19.85 8.60
CA GLY A 140 -2.48 -20.16 7.24
C GLY A 140 -3.29 -19.50 6.13
N SER A 141 -4.02 -18.42 6.45
CA SER A 141 -4.83 -17.66 5.47
C SER A 141 -4.10 -16.45 4.88
N LEU A 142 -3.00 -16.04 5.51
CA LEU A 142 -2.09 -15.02 4.99
C LEU A 142 -0.73 -15.66 4.75
N ASP A 143 -0.23 -15.56 3.53
CA ASP A 143 1.11 -15.96 3.13
C ASP A 143 1.92 -14.69 2.85
N LEU A 144 3.10 -14.55 3.48
CA LEU A 144 3.99 -13.39 3.32
C LEU A 144 5.33 -13.77 2.68
N THR A 145 5.46 -14.98 2.14
CA THR A 145 6.71 -15.48 1.54
C THR A 145 7.13 -14.69 0.29
N THR A 146 6.19 -13.99 -0.33
CA THR A 146 6.39 -13.20 -1.56
C THR A 146 6.54 -11.70 -1.32
N LEU A 147 6.68 -11.23 -0.07
CA LEU A 147 6.82 -9.80 0.20
C LEU A 147 8.04 -9.20 -0.53
N GLN A 148 7.78 -8.11 -1.25
CA GLN A 148 8.74 -7.32 -1.99
C GLN A 148 8.90 -5.96 -1.30
N GLY A 149 10.13 -5.66 -0.90
CA GLY A 149 10.46 -4.39 -0.23
C GLY A 149 10.67 -4.52 1.27
N ARG A 150 11.63 -3.75 1.78
CA ARG A 150 11.83 -3.48 3.21
C ARG A 150 11.69 -1.96 3.37
N ALA A 151 10.64 -1.54 4.05
CA ALA A 151 10.49 -0.18 4.54
C ALA A 151 9.90 -0.31 5.95
N ARG A 152 10.66 0.10 6.95
CA ARG A 152 10.24 0.16 8.34
C ARG A 152 10.02 1.60 8.76
#